data_AF-A0A261BLW3-F1
#
_entry.id   AF-A0A261BLW3-F1
#
_cell.length_a   1.000
_cell.length_b   1.000
_cell.length_c   1.000
_cell.angle_alpha   90.00
_cell.angle_beta   90.00
_cell.angle_gamma   90.00
#
_symmetry.space_group_name_H-M   'P 1'
#
loop_
_entity.id
_entity.type
_entity.pdbx_description
1 polymer ?
#
loop_
_entity_poly.entity_id
_entity_poly.type
_entity_poly.pdbx_seq_one_letter_code
_entity_poly.pdbx_strand_id
1 'polypeptide(L)'
;LDLNFHCPALRSAEVSVPLNLQSLTLKRTIIVANDVCYKVESKSQRIKSILDGRKHVCVEILKIHDSNVIPDSLKISTKILDSGDLHLEEVLPFINEASFPLRKLRANIAKTPNLKKYLRCTQKLILFETNYNEEQEDLVRSILYDRKCPNVVLESIGLSSNTVVTLIQNWKDNRKKDGTVLTMQNGFRFLPIVALNFDEFLYIDELREVLDGRTAYLNNSVLQNNMDRRCISFPFNQTCKVVLYNIRDEPSGNLTTKLEVMPIGSIGEGPLFDFLTFWETFRAFPILSQILIIVSFLMLIFILLLLFCISFKFILLAGNLSKNKMDRRCASFPINQTSELVLYRIRDRPIWNKRIKLEVMPIGSTGPPTLFDIFIDLLILLCYK
;
A
#
# COMPACT_ATOMS: atom_id res chain seq x y z
N LEU A 1 -24.04 31.98 5.55
CA LEU A 1 -25.35 32.62 5.35
C LEU A 1 -25.76 33.20 6.68
N ASP A 2 -25.97 34.51 6.75
CA ASP A 2 -26.60 35.12 7.92
C ASP A 2 -28.09 34.78 7.93
N LEU A 3 -28.62 34.54 9.12
CA LEU A 3 -29.94 33.96 9.32
C LEU A 3 -31.01 35.04 9.23
N ASN A 4 -31.81 35.00 8.17
CA ASN A 4 -33.00 35.82 8.04
C ASN A 4 -34.04 35.36 9.06
N PHE A 5 -34.39 36.25 9.99
CA PHE A 5 -35.48 36.01 10.94
C PHE A 5 -36.83 36.26 10.26
N HIS A 6 -37.54 35.19 9.89
CA HIS A 6 -38.92 35.28 9.43
C HIS A 6 -39.87 35.79 10.54
N CYS A 7 -41.05 36.31 10.19
CA CYS A 7 -42.00 36.84 11.17
C CYS A 7 -42.49 35.74 12.14
N PRO A 8 -42.92 36.08 13.38
CA PRO A 8 -43.25 35.10 14.41
C PRO A 8 -44.31 34.06 14.02
N ALA A 9 -45.30 34.46 13.21
CA ALA A 9 -46.36 33.56 12.74
C ALA A 9 -45.84 32.49 11.76
N LEU A 10 -44.98 32.90 10.81
CA LEU A 10 -44.33 31.98 9.88
C LEU A 10 -43.35 31.07 10.61
N ARG A 11 -42.58 31.60 11.58
CA ARG A 11 -41.68 30.81 12.42
C ARG A 11 -42.44 29.75 13.23
N SER A 12 -43.61 30.08 13.76
CA SER A 12 -44.46 29.13 14.48
C SER A 12 -44.97 28.00 13.57
N ALA A 13 -45.38 28.33 12.34
CA ALA A 13 -45.78 27.34 11.34
C ALA A 13 -44.59 26.46 10.89
N GLU A 14 -43.43 27.04 10.60
CA GLU A 14 -42.22 26.31 10.19
C GLU A 14 -41.72 25.33 11.26
N VAL A 15 -41.85 25.72 12.53
CA VAL A 15 -41.48 24.90 13.70
C VAL A 15 -42.48 23.77 13.96
N SER A 16 -43.74 23.95 13.55
CA SER A 16 -44.80 22.93 13.70
C SER A 16 -44.66 21.76 12.73
N VAL A 17 -43.97 21.96 11.60
CA VAL A 17 -43.73 20.92 10.59
C VAL A 17 -42.44 20.17 10.93
N PRO A 18 -42.42 18.82 10.86
CA PRO A 18 -41.19 18.04 11.02
C PRO A 18 -40.13 18.45 10.00
N LEU A 19 -38.91 18.74 10.45
CA LEU A 19 -37.78 19.02 9.57
C LEU A 19 -37.22 17.70 9.04
N ASN A 20 -37.23 17.51 7.72
CA ASN A 20 -36.67 16.32 7.07
C ASN A 20 -35.36 16.68 6.37
N LEU A 21 -34.25 16.08 6.80
CA LEU A 21 -32.91 16.28 6.22
C LEU A 21 -32.33 14.95 5.73
N GLN A 22 -31.49 15.02 4.71
CA GLN A 22 -30.67 13.89 4.29
C GLN A 22 -29.45 13.75 5.21
N SER A 23 -28.79 14.86 5.53
CA SER A 23 -27.61 14.85 6.39
C SER A 23 -27.64 16.02 7.39
N LEU A 24 -27.20 15.75 8.61
CA LEU A 24 -26.99 16.75 9.64
C LEU A 24 -25.70 16.44 10.40
N THR A 25 -24.78 17.40 10.43
CA THR A 25 -23.53 17.33 11.21
C THR A 25 -23.50 18.47 12.21
N LEU A 26 -23.32 18.10 13.47
CA LEU A 26 -23.34 19.00 14.61
C LEU A 26 -21.95 19.09 15.23
N LYS A 27 -21.31 20.26 15.12
CA LYS A 27 -20.01 20.57 15.75
C LYS A 27 -20.16 21.82 16.61
N ARG A 28 -19.22 22.02 17.54
CA ARG A 28 -19.21 23.14 18.48
C ARG A 28 -19.47 24.52 17.85
N THR A 29 -18.88 24.79 16.69
CA THR A 29 -18.93 26.11 16.01
C THR A 29 -19.55 26.05 14.62
N ILE A 30 -19.92 24.85 14.14
CA ILE A 30 -20.37 24.63 12.76
C ILE A 30 -21.52 23.63 12.76
N ILE A 31 -22.60 23.97 12.08
CA ILE A 31 -23.68 23.05 11.73
C ILE A 31 -23.66 22.87 10.22
N VAL A 32 -23.72 21.63 9.75
CA VAL A 32 -23.85 21.33 8.31
C VAL A 32 -25.15 20.57 8.10
N ALA A 33 -26.08 21.12 7.32
CA ALA A 33 -27.35 20.49 6.99
C ALA A 33 -27.49 20.39 5.47
N ASN A 34 -27.65 19.16 4.93
CA ASN A 34 -27.67 18.87 3.49
C ASN A 34 -26.57 19.63 2.73
N ASP A 35 -25.33 19.53 3.21
CA ASP A 35 -24.13 20.16 2.65
C ASP A 35 -24.05 21.69 2.76
N VAL A 36 -25.04 22.34 3.37
CA VAL A 36 -25.00 23.77 3.67
C VAL A 36 -24.37 24.00 5.04
N CYS A 37 -23.31 24.81 5.08
CA CYS A 37 -22.53 25.11 6.28
C CYS A 37 -23.02 26.42 6.95
N TYR A 38 -23.32 26.33 8.24
CA TYR A 38 -23.73 27.43 9.11
C TYR A 38 -22.72 27.60 10.24
N LYS A 39 -22.12 28.80 10.33
CA LYS A 39 -21.20 29.15 11.41
C LYS A 39 -22.00 29.63 12.63
N VAL A 40 -21.64 29.16 13.82
CA VAL A 40 -22.27 29.54 15.08
C VAL A 40 -21.33 30.50 15.82
N GLU A 41 -21.74 31.76 15.99
CA GLU A 41 -20.85 32.82 16.47
C GLU A 41 -20.76 32.92 18.01
N SER A 42 -21.66 32.31 18.80
CA SER A 42 -21.55 32.36 20.28
C SER A 42 -22.24 31.22 21.05
N LYS A 43 -21.82 31.03 22.32
CA LYS A 43 -22.43 30.11 23.30
C LYS A 43 -23.92 30.41 23.60
N SER A 44 -24.40 31.63 23.33
CA SER A 44 -25.79 32.07 23.58
C SER A 44 -26.67 32.05 22.32
N GLN A 45 -26.06 31.98 21.13
CA GLN A 45 -26.74 31.74 19.85
C GLN A 45 -26.83 30.25 19.48
N ARG A 46 -26.42 29.36 20.39
CA ARG A 46 -26.58 27.90 20.32
C ARG A 46 -27.89 27.53 19.61
N ILE A 47 -27.76 27.02 18.39
CA ILE A 47 -28.77 26.19 17.72
C ILE A 47 -30.08 26.91 17.36
N LYS A 48 -30.16 28.23 17.58
CA LYS A 48 -31.43 28.98 17.53
C LYS A 48 -32.10 29.08 16.15
N SER A 49 -31.41 28.66 15.11
CA SER A 49 -31.85 28.92 13.74
C SER A 49 -32.47 27.75 13.00
N ILE A 50 -31.93 26.55 13.12
CA ILE A 50 -32.39 25.39 12.32
C ILE A 50 -33.21 24.42 13.17
N LEU A 51 -32.75 24.13 14.39
CA LEU A 51 -33.34 23.11 15.24
C LEU A 51 -34.14 23.67 16.43
N ASP A 52 -33.89 24.92 16.83
CA ASP A 52 -34.58 25.54 17.97
C ASP A 52 -36.07 25.73 17.74
N GLY A 53 -36.84 25.54 18.82
CA GLY A 53 -38.30 25.46 18.80
C GLY A 53 -38.86 24.15 18.22
N ARG A 54 -38.11 23.42 17.38
CA ARG A 54 -38.59 22.15 16.81
C ARG A 54 -38.60 21.07 17.87
N LYS A 55 -39.72 20.36 17.97
CA LYS A 55 -39.82 19.19 18.84
C LYS A 55 -39.20 17.96 18.20
N HIS A 56 -39.33 17.81 16.87
CA HIS A 56 -38.98 16.60 16.14
C HIS A 56 -38.25 16.95 14.85
N VAL A 57 -37.11 16.29 14.61
CA VAL A 57 -36.31 16.41 13.39
C VAL A 57 -36.01 15.01 12.87
N CYS A 58 -36.24 14.76 11.59
CA CYS A 58 -35.92 13.50 10.94
C CYS A 58 -34.71 13.69 10.02
N VAL A 59 -33.68 12.88 10.19
CA VAL A 59 -32.45 12.94 9.41
C VAL A 59 -32.08 11.54 8.94
N GLU A 60 -31.66 11.35 7.69
CA GLU A 60 -31.16 10.03 7.27
C GLU A 60 -29.78 9.72 7.89
N ILE A 61 -28.87 10.70 7.89
CA ILE A 61 -27.51 10.61 8.43
C ILE A 61 -27.24 11.72 9.45
N LEU A 62 -27.07 11.34 10.71
CA LEU A 62 -26.76 12.24 11.82
C LEU A 62 -25.32 12.04 12.31
N LYS A 63 -24.55 13.12 12.36
CA LYS A 63 -23.20 13.14 12.95
C LYS A 63 -23.14 14.14 14.08
N ILE A 64 -22.72 13.71 15.26
CA ILE A 64 -22.66 14.55 16.46
C ILE A 64 -21.23 14.54 16.97
N HIS A 65 -20.59 15.69 16.96
CA HIS A 65 -19.25 15.90 17.50
C HIS A 65 -19.24 16.82 18.72
N ASP A 66 -20.38 17.44 19.05
CA ASP A 66 -20.61 18.19 20.28
C ASP A 66 -22.09 18.07 20.65
N SER A 67 -22.42 17.45 21.78
CA SER A 67 -23.81 17.30 22.24
C SER A 67 -24.38 18.61 22.80
N ASN A 68 -23.53 19.57 23.20
CA ASN A 68 -23.97 20.87 23.72
C ASN A 68 -24.63 21.76 22.64
N VAL A 69 -24.56 21.34 21.37
CA VAL A 69 -25.25 21.97 20.25
C VAL A 69 -26.57 21.25 19.91
N ILE A 70 -27.11 20.46 20.83
CA ILE A 70 -28.47 19.90 20.72
C ILE A 70 -29.34 20.52 21.81
N PRO A 71 -30.54 21.03 21.49
CA PRO A 71 -31.46 21.53 22.50
C PRO A 71 -32.00 20.36 23.34
N ASP A 72 -32.08 20.53 24.66
CA ASP A 72 -32.42 19.45 25.61
C ASP A 72 -33.75 18.74 25.31
N SER A 73 -34.73 19.47 24.77
CA SER A 73 -36.06 18.94 24.45
C SER A 73 -36.18 18.31 23.05
N LEU A 74 -35.13 18.39 22.22
CA LEU A 74 -35.17 17.92 20.86
C LEU A 74 -34.99 16.40 20.79
N LYS A 75 -35.89 15.74 20.04
CA LYS A 75 -35.70 14.35 19.63
C LYS A 75 -35.43 14.26 18.13
N ILE A 76 -34.36 13.57 17.77
CA ILE A 76 -33.92 13.38 16.39
C ILE A 76 -34.16 11.94 15.98
N SER A 77 -34.98 11.74 14.95
CA SER A 77 -35.15 10.44 14.31
C SER A 77 -34.06 10.24 13.26
N THR A 78 -33.30 9.15 13.33
CA THR A 78 -32.25 8.86 12.35
C THR A 78 -32.10 7.38 12.03
N LYS A 79 -31.59 7.06 10.84
CA LYS A 79 -31.20 5.69 10.48
C LYS A 79 -29.71 5.43 10.65
N ILE A 80 -28.88 6.48 10.51
CA ILE A 80 -27.43 6.40 10.62
C ILE A 80 -26.97 7.42 11.66
N LEU A 81 -26.24 6.94 12.67
CA LEU A 81 -25.65 7.77 13.71
C LEU A 81 -24.13 7.62 13.71
N ASP A 82 -23.43 8.75 13.70
CA ASP A 82 -22.01 8.86 14.02
C ASP A 82 -21.88 9.71 15.29
N SER A 83 -21.48 9.09 16.40
CA SER A 83 -21.34 9.77 17.69
C SER A 83 -20.02 10.54 17.82
N GLY A 84 -19.16 10.51 16.80
CA GLY A 84 -17.86 11.16 16.85
C GLY A 84 -17.04 10.68 18.05
N ASP A 85 -16.33 11.62 18.69
CA ASP A 85 -15.50 11.37 19.87
C ASP A 85 -16.25 11.63 21.20
N LEU A 86 -17.57 11.50 21.18
CA LEU A 86 -18.42 11.66 22.37
C LEU A 86 -18.70 10.30 23.00
N HIS A 87 -19.01 10.32 24.30
CA HIS A 87 -19.59 9.17 24.98
C HIS A 87 -20.96 8.86 24.37
N LEU A 88 -21.17 7.62 23.93
CA LEU A 88 -22.43 7.23 23.29
C LEU A 88 -23.63 7.51 24.20
N GLU A 89 -23.47 7.31 25.51
CA GLU A 89 -24.46 7.56 26.55
C GLU A 89 -24.89 9.04 26.62
N GLU A 90 -24.04 9.99 26.21
CA GLU A 90 -24.40 11.40 26.10
C GLU A 90 -25.23 11.70 24.85
N VAL A 91 -25.09 10.88 23.81
CA VAL A 91 -25.74 11.10 22.51
C VAL A 91 -27.12 10.44 22.43
N LEU A 92 -27.25 9.23 22.98
CA LEU A 92 -28.49 8.44 22.92
C LEU A 92 -29.76 9.17 23.42
N PRO A 93 -29.72 9.99 24.49
CA PRO A 93 -30.89 10.72 24.96
C PRO A 93 -31.53 11.64 23.91
N PHE A 94 -30.80 12.09 22.89
CA PHE A 94 -31.32 12.95 21.83
C PHE A 94 -31.94 12.16 20.67
N ILE A 95 -31.76 10.85 20.62
CA ILE A 95 -32.27 9.99 19.55
C ILE A 95 -33.68 9.53 19.90
N ASN A 96 -34.60 9.63 18.92
CA ASN A 96 -35.94 9.11 19.07
C ASN A 96 -35.89 7.57 19.17
N GLU A 97 -36.57 6.98 20.15
CA GLU A 97 -36.62 5.53 20.38
C GLU A 97 -37.09 4.75 19.15
N ALA A 98 -37.99 5.32 18.36
CA ALA A 98 -38.49 4.73 17.10
C ALA A 98 -37.39 4.59 16.01
N SER A 99 -36.22 5.19 16.21
CA SER A 99 -35.05 5.04 15.32
C SER A 99 -34.35 3.70 15.48
N PHE A 100 -34.58 2.99 16.59
CA PHE A 100 -33.88 1.75 16.89
C PHE A 100 -34.62 0.52 16.34
N PRO A 101 -33.90 -0.48 15.81
CA PRO A 101 -32.45 -0.51 15.64
C PRO A 101 -32.00 0.39 14.47
N LEU A 102 -30.92 1.15 14.69
CA LEU A 102 -30.29 1.97 13.66
C LEU A 102 -29.75 1.08 12.54
N ARG A 103 -29.84 1.55 11.29
CA ARG A 103 -29.19 0.89 10.16
C ARG A 103 -27.67 0.84 10.34
N LYS A 104 -27.09 1.92 10.87
CA LYS A 104 -25.64 2.01 11.13
C LYS A 104 -25.35 2.90 12.35
N LEU A 105 -24.51 2.42 13.25
CA LEU A 105 -23.93 3.19 14.35
C LEU A 105 -22.42 3.23 14.19
N ARG A 106 -21.83 4.42 14.18
CA ARG A 106 -20.38 4.64 14.23
C ARG A 106 -20.03 5.30 15.55
N ALA A 107 -19.15 4.66 16.33
CA ALA A 107 -18.80 5.11 17.67
C ALA A 107 -17.31 4.95 17.94
N ASN A 108 -16.74 5.90 18.68
CA ASN A 108 -15.40 5.77 19.24
C ASN A 108 -15.44 4.71 20.35
N ILE A 109 -14.57 3.71 20.26
CA ILE A 109 -14.51 2.60 21.23
C ILE A 109 -13.98 3.04 22.60
N ALA A 110 -12.96 3.91 22.66
CA ALA A 110 -12.43 4.44 23.92
C ALA A 110 -13.44 5.33 24.66
N LYS A 111 -14.36 5.96 23.92
CA LYS A 111 -15.45 6.77 24.50
C LYS A 111 -16.68 5.94 24.85
N THR A 112 -16.71 4.64 24.55
CA THR A 112 -17.92 3.83 24.76
C THR A 112 -17.64 2.51 25.49
N PRO A 113 -17.20 2.57 26.77
CA PRO A 113 -16.85 1.36 27.52
C PRO A 113 -18.03 0.40 27.72
N ASN A 114 -19.28 0.90 27.75
CA ASN A 114 -20.47 0.07 27.91
C ASN A 114 -21.11 -0.39 26.59
N LEU A 115 -20.39 -0.35 25.46
CA LEU A 115 -20.96 -0.58 24.13
C LEU A 115 -21.74 -1.90 24.00
N LYS A 116 -21.37 -2.94 24.76
CA LYS A 116 -22.09 -4.22 24.84
C LYS A 116 -23.60 -4.08 25.11
N LYS A 117 -23.99 -3.09 25.93
CA LYS A 117 -25.40 -2.84 26.26
C LYS A 117 -26.20 -2.37 25.04
N TYR A 118 -25.53 -1.80 24.05
CA TYR A 118 -26.13 -1.16 22.89
C TYR A 118 -25.96 -1.95 21.58
N LEU A 119 -25.43 -3.17 21.61
CA LEU A 119 -25.22 -3.98 20.39
C LEU A 119 -26.50 -4.27 19.61
N ARG A 120 -27.66 -4.36 20.31
CA ARG A 120 -28.98 -4.55 19.69
C ARG A 120 -29.58 -3.26 19.11
N CYS A 121 -28.99 -2.10 19.41
CA CYS A 121 -29.47 -0.82 18.93
C CYS A 121 -29.04 -0.54 17.48
N THR A 122 -28.28 -1.44 16.84
CA THR A 122 -27.88 -1.26 15.44
C THR A 122 -27.79 -2.57 14.66
N GLN A 123 -28.00 -2.49 13.35
CA GLN A 123 -27.78 -3.58 12.39
C GLN A 123 -26.32 -3.67 11.92
N LYS A 124 -25.59 -2.55 11.96
CA LYS A 124 -24.18 -2.46 11.56
C LYS A 124 -23.43 -1.51 12.49
N LEU A 125 -22.42 -2.02 13.16
CA LEU A 125 -21.58 -1.26 14.08
C LEU A 125 -20.25 -0.91 13.42
N ILE A 126 -19.84 0.35 13.52
CA ILE A 126 -18.51 0.81 13.12
C ILE A 126 -17.78 1.28 14.36
N LEU A 127 -16.64 0.67 14.63
CA LEU A 127 -15.74 1.04 15.70
C LEU A 127 -14.53 1.74 15.09
N PHE A 128 -14.13 2.83 15.72
CA PHE A 128 -12.90 3.53 15.37
C PHE A 128 -12.19 4.01 16.62
N GLU A 129 -10.88 4.20 16.51
CA GLU A 129 -10.04 4.87 17.49
C GLU A 129 -8.82 5.43 16.79
N THR A 130 -8.36 6.60 17.23
CA THR A 130 -7.12 7.21 16.74
C THR A 130 -5.88 6.76 17.52
N ASN A 131 -6.04 6.46 18.82
CA ASN A 131 -4.98 5.99 19.72
C ASN A 131 -5.35 4.64 20.34
N TYR A 132 -5.26 3.58 19.54
CA TYR A 132 -5.64 2.22 19.94
C TYR A 132 -4.59 1.58 20.85
N ASN A 133 -5.01 1.09 22.02
CA ASN A 133 -4.17 0.41 23.01
C ASN A 133 -4.74 -0.97 23.40
N GLU A 134 -4.03 -1.69 24.28
CA GLU A 134 -4.38 -3.05 24.74
C GLU A 134 -5.76 -3.14 25.42
N GLU A 135 -6.14 -2.15 26.23
CA GLU A 135 -7.46 -2.12 26.90
C GLU A 135 -8.59 -2.02 25.87
N GLN A 136 -8.40 -1.21 24.82
CA GLN A 136 -9.38 -1.15 23.73
C GLN A 136 -9.38 -2.43 22.89
N GLU A 137 -8.25 -3.12 22.73
CA GLU A 137 -8.22 -4.44 22.08
C GLU A 137 -9.06 -5.46 22.86
N ASP A 138 -8.92 -5.51 24.18
CA ASP A 138 -9.73 -6.38 25.02
C ASP A 138 -11.22 -6.05 24.91
N LEU A 139 -11.58 -4.77 24.89
CA LEU A 139 -12.96 -4.34 24.70
C LEU A 139 -13.50 -4.75 23.33
N VAL A 140 -12.77 -4.49 22.24
CA VAL A 140 -13.12 -4.92 20.87
C VAL A 140 -13.32 -6.43 20.82
N ARG A 141 -12.37 -7.20 21.35
CA ARG A 141 -12.45 -8.67 21.42
C ARG A 141 -13.73 -9.10 22.14
N SER A 142 -14.00 -8.49 23.28
CA SER A 142 -15.16 -8.79 24.10
C SER A 142 -16.50 -8.47 23.40
N ILE A 143 -16.53 -7.47 22.50
CA ILE A 143 -17.68 -7.14 21.66
C ILE A 143 -17.84 -8.14 20.52
N LEU A 144 -16.75 -8.45 19.81
CA LEU A 144 -16.76 -9.37 18.68
C LEU A 144 -17.20 -10.78 19.07
N TYR A 145 -16.89 -11.21 20.30
CA TYR A 145 -17.29 -12.52 20.84
C TYR A 145 -18.73 -12.56 21.35
N ASP A 146 -19.42 -11.42 21.43
CA ASP A 146 -20.81 -11.39 21.87
C ASP A 146 -21.73 -11.99 20.79
N ARG A 147 -22.63 -12.87 21.22
CA ARG A 147 -23.63 -13.50 20.34
C ARG A 147 -24.53 -12.47 19.65
N LYS A 148 -24.86 -11.38 20.35
CA LYS A 148 -25.71 -10.26 19.89
C LYS A 148 -24.97 -9.26 19.01
N CYS A 149 -23.66 -9.43 18.82
CA CYS A 149 -22.85 -8.52 18.01
C CYS A 149 -23.38 -8.47 16.56
N PRO A 150 -23.70 -7.28 16.03
CA PRO A 150 -24.10 -7.09 14.64
C PRO A 150 -22.90 -7.25 13.70
N ASN A 151 -23.08 -7.01 12.40
CA ASN A 151 -21.94 -6.91 11.49
C ASN A 151 -21.08 -5.71 11.87
N VAL A 152 -19.76 -5.93 12.02
CA VAL A 152 -18.83 -4.92 12.53
C VAL A 152 -17.89 -4.44 11.44
N VAL A 153 -17.62 -3.14 11.44
CA VAL A 153 -16.50 -2.53 10.72
C VAL A 153 -15.53 -1.96 11.74
N LEU A 154 -14.26 -2.32 11.61
CA LEU A 154 -13.15 -1.79 12.38
C LEU A 154 -12.41 -0.78 11.49
N GLU A 155 -12.49 0.50 11.83
CA GLU A 155 -11.81 1.59 11.12
C GLU A 155 -10.50 1.93 11.84
N SER A 156 -9.36 1.75 11.17
CA SER A 156 -8.02 1.98 11.72
C SER A 156 -7.70 1.13 12.97
N ILE A 157 -8.39 0.01 13.14
CA ILE A 157 -8.18 -0.95 14.22
C ILE A 157 -7.74 -2.28 13.61
N GLY A 158 -6.54 -2.73 13.96
CA GLY A 158 -6.03 -4.04 13.60
C GLY A 158 -6.37 -5.10 14.65
N LEU A 159 -6.46 -6.36 14.22
CA LEU A 159 -6.59 -7.52 15.10
C LEU A 159 -5.32 -8.39 14.98
N SER A 160 -4.85 -8.89 16.12
CA SER A 160 -3.81 -9.92 16.18
C SER A 160 -4.30 -11.25 15.57
N SER A 161 -3.38 -12.07 15.04
CA SER A 161 -3.69 -13.39 14.49
C SER A 161 -4.44 -14.27 15.49
N ASN A 162 -3.95 -14.34 16.72
CA ASN A 162 -4.59 -15.07 17.82
C ASN A 162 -6.04 -14.61 18.10
N THR A 163 -6.31 -13.30 18.00
CA THR A 163 -7.67 -12.77 18.13
C THR A 163 -8.56 -13.21 16.98
N VAL A 164 -8.05 -13.24 15.74
CA VAL A 164 -8.80 -13.74 14.57
C VAL A 164 -9.09 -15.24 14.70
N VAL A 165 -8.11 -16.06 15.12
CA VAL A 165 -8.30 -17.50 15.37
C VAL A 165 -9.41 -17.72 16.38
N THR A 166 -9.31 -17.06 17.54
CA THR A 166 -10.27 -17.20 18.63
C THR A 166 -11.65 -16.68 18.22
N LEU A 167 -11.73 -15.63 17.39
CA LEU A 167 -12.98 -15.13 16.83
C LEU A 167 -13.66 -16.18 15.95
N ILE A 168 -12.92 -16.82 15.04
CA ILE A 168 -13.46 -17.82 14.12
C ILE A 168 -13.97 -19.04 14.91
N GLN A 169 -13.21 -19.48 15.91
CA GLN A 169 -13.63 -20.54 16.83
C GLN A 169 -14.91 -20.14 17.58
N ASN A 170 -14.96 -18.94 18.16
CA ASN A 170 -16.15 -18.41 18.82
C ASN A 170 -17.37 -18.39 17.88
N TRP A 171 -17.20 -17.97 16.61
CA TRP A 171 -18.27 -17.96 15.63
C TRP A 171 -18.78 -19.38 15.34
N LYS A 172 -17.87 -20.35 15.27
CA LYS A 172 -18.18 -21.76 15.03
C LYS A 172 -18.97 -22.36 16.19
N ASP A 173 -18.48 -22.17 17.42
CA ASP A 173 -19.13 -22.65 18.64
C ASP A 173 -20.52 -22.04 18.84
N ASN A 174 -20.68 -20.78 18.45
CA ASN A 174 -21.95 -20.06 18.56
C ASN A 174 -22.84 -20.16 17.31
N ARG A 175 -22.44 -20.95 16.29
CA ARG A 175 -23.18 -21.16 15.04
C ARG A 175 -23.68 -19.84 14.43
N LYS A 176 -22.77 -18.88 14.26
CA LYS A 176 -23.10 -17.59 13.62
C LYS A 176 -23.74 -17.84 12.24
N LYS A 177 -24.69 -16.97 11.90
CA LYS A 177 -25.51 -17.11 10.69
C LYS A 177 -24.74 -16.70 9.43
N ASP A 178 -25.17 -17.23 8.30
CA ASP A 178 -24.73 -16.82 6.97
C ASP A 178 -24.88 -15.31 6.79
N GLY A 179 -23.89 -14.68 6.16
CA GLY A 179 -23.83 -13.22 6.01
C GLY A 179 -23.37 -12.47 7.27
N THR A 180 -22.88 -13.17 8.31
CA THR A 180 -22.11 -12.54 9.39
C THR A 180 -20.79 -12.04 8.81
N VAL A 181 -20.51 -10.74 8.93
CA VAL A 181 -19.33 -10.08 8.36
C VAL A 181 -18.61 -9.23 9.40
N LEU A 182 -17.30 -9.43 9.48
CA LEU A 182 -16.36 -8.49 10.08
C LEU A 182 -15.55 -7.85 8.95
N THR A 183 -15.54 -6.52 8.91
CA THR A 183 -14.75 -5.73 7.97
C THR A 183 -13.65 -4.98 8.72
N MET A 184 -12.41 -5.08 8.27
CA MET A 184 -11.26 -4.36 8.81
C MET A 184 -10.78 -3.39 7.73
N GLN A 185 -10.85 -2.10 8.04
CA GLN A 185 -10.40 -1.03 7.16
C GLN A 185 -9.10 -0.47 7.74
N ASN A 186 -7.99 -0.82 7.10
CA ASN A 186 -6.70 -0.32 7.51
C ASN A 186 -6.53 1.13 7.06
N GLY A 187 -6.20 2.02 7.99
CA GLY A 187 -5.91 3.44 7.72
C GLY A 187 -4.54 3.69 7.10
N PHE A 188 -3.81 2.65 6.69
CA PHE A 188 -2.49 2.78 6.06
C PHE A 188 -2.63 3.41 4.67
N ARG A 189 -2.64 4.75 4.62
CA ARG A 189 -2.68 5.52 3.37
C ARG A 189 -1.40 5.41 2.54
N PHE A 190 -0.28 4.94 3.08
CA PHE A 190 0.97 4.88 2.32
C PHE A 190 1.88 3.77 2.86
N LEU A 191 1.81 2.58 2.26
CA LEU A 191 3.03 1.81 2.04
C LEU A 191 3.39 1.98 0.56
N PRO A 192 4.63 2.40 0.25
CA PRO A 192 5.04 2.64 -1.12
C PRO A 192 4.88 1.36 -1.94
N ILE A 193 4.67 1.58 -3.24
CA ILE A 193 4.34 0.69 -4.37
C ILE A 193 5.22 -0.59 -4.50
N VAL A 194 6.14 -0.85 -3.57
CA VAL A 194 7.03 -2.01 -3.55
C VAL A 194 6.39 -3.25 -2.91
N ALA A 195 5.27 -3.13 -2.19
CA ALA A 195 4.56 -4.27 -1.59
C ALA A 195 3.50 -4.90 -2.53
N LEU A 196 3.73 -4.88 -3.85
CA LEU A 196 2.80 -5.46 -4.83
C LEU A 196 2.82 -7.00 -4.90
N ASN A 197 3.77 -7.67 -4.21
CA ASN A 197 3.98 -9.11 -4.34
C ASN A 197 4.16 -9.87 -3.01
N PHE A 198 3.88 -9.26 -1.85
CA PHE A 198 3.96 -9.98 -0.56
C PHE A 198 2.56 -10.19 0.02
N ASP A 199 2.35 -11.42 0.49
CA ASP A 199 1.07 -12.00 0.86
C ASP A 199 0.12 -11.04 1.56
N GLU A 200 -1.06 -10.93 0.97
CA GLU A 200 -2.11 -9.96 1.23
C GLU A 200 -2.73 -10.09 2.65
N PHE A 201 -2.23 -10.99 3.50
CA PHE A 201 -2.64 -11.16 4.89
C PHE A 201 -1.39 -11.33 5.76
N LEU A 202 -1.15 -10.42 6.72
CA LEU A 202 0.08 -10.42 7.54
C LEU A 202 0.33 -11.70 8.37
N TYR A 203 -0.64 -12.60 8.48
CA TYR A 203 -0.59 -13.83 9.29
C TYR A 203 -1.20 -15.04 8.57
N ILE A 204 -1.09 -15.10 7.24
CA ILE A 204 -1.79 -16.09 6.42
C ILE A 204 -1.46 -17.53 6.81
N ASP A 205 -0.18 -17.81 7.04
CA ASP A 205 0.31 -19.17 7.25
C ASP A 205 -0.12 -19.71 8.61
N GLU A 206 -0.03 -18.87 9.64
CA GLU A 206 -0.50 -19.20 10.99
C GLU A 206 -2.00 -19.50 10.99
N LEU A 207 -2.81 -18.68 10.32
CA LEU A 207 -4.26 -18.93 10.21
C LEU A 207 -4.56 -20.22 9.44
N ARG A 208 -3.80 -20.52 8.39
CA ARG A 208 -3.98 -21.74 7.59
C ARG A 208 -3.65 -22.99 8.40
N GLU A 209 -2.55 -22.97 9.14
CA GLU A 209 -2.13 -24.09 9.96
C GLU A 209 -3.11 -24.35 11.11
N VAL A 210 -3.49 -23.31 11.85
CA VAL A 210 -4.31 -23.44 13.06
C VAL A 210 -5.79 -23.75 12.75
N LEU A 211 -6.33 -23.27 11.63
CA LEU A 211 -7.76 -23.38 11.31
C LEU A 211 -8.07 -24.34 10.14
N ASP A 212 -7.10 -25.14 9.69
CA ASP A 212 -7.21 -25.99 8.49
C ASP A 212 -7.68 -25.17 7.26
N GLY A 213 -7.05 -24.01 7.09
CA GLY A 213 -7.40 -23.04 6.07
C GLY A 213 -6.89 -23.44 4.69
N ARG A 214 -7.75 -23.31 3.68
CA ARG A 214 -7.42 -23.61 2.28
C ARG A 214 -7.51 -22.37 1.42
N THR A 215 -6.52 -22.19 0.55
CA THR A 215 -6.59 -21.19 -0.53
C THR A 215 -7.75 -21.55 -1.45
N ALA A 216 -8.56 -20.55 -1.79
CA ALA A 216 -9.71 -20.71 -2.64
C ALA A 216 -9.99 -19.39 -3.39
N TYR A 217 -11.00 -19.38 -4.24
CA TYR A 217 -11.35 -18.20 -5.06
C TYR A 217 -12.82 -17.89 -4.89
N LEU A 218 -13.13 -16.61 -4.66
CA LEU A 218 -14.51 -16.17 -4.60
C LEU A 218 -15.16 -16.33 -5.98
N ASN A 219 -16.37 -16.89 -6.02
CA ASN A 219 -17.10 -17.06 -7.27
C ASN A 219 -17.51 -15.68 -7.83
N ASN A 220 -17.36 -15.50 -9.14
CA ASN A 220 -17.63 -14.24 -9.83
C ASN A 220 -19.07 -13.73 -9.64
N SER A 221 -20.05 -14.61 -9.40
CA SER A 221 -21.43 -14.21 -9.12
C SER A 221 -21.62 -13.51 -7.76
N VAL A 222 -20.67 -13.67 -6.83
CA VAL A 222 -20.75 -13.12 -5.46
C VAL A 222 -20.14 -11.71 -5.40
N LEU A 223 -19.27 -11.35 -6.36
CA LEU A 223 -18.60 -10.06 -6.42
C LEU A 223 -19.09 -9.26 -7.63
N GLN A 224 -19.53 -8.02 -7.40
CA GLN A 224 -19.99 -7.14 -8.49
C GLN A 224 -18.88 -6.74 -9.49
N ASN A 225 -17.61 -7.10 -9.23
CA ASN A 225 -16.43 -6.57 -9.95
C ASN A 225 -15.54 -7.64 -10.64
N ASN A 226 -16.06 -8.81 -11.05
CA ASN A 226 -15.43 -9.68 -12.08
C ASN A 226 -13.92 -10.00 -11.96
N MET A 227 -13.38 -10.08 -10.74
CA MET A 227 -11.99 -10.48 -10.52
C MET A 227 -11.99 -11.74 -9.67
N ASP A 228 -11.32 -12.79 -10.16
CA ASP A 228 -11.05 -14.01 -9.39
C ASP A 228 -10.17 -13.64 -8.19
N ARG A 229 -10.81 -13.34 -7.06
CA ARG A 229 -10.11 -12.92 -5.84
C ARG A 229 -9.68 -14.13 -5.06
N ARG A 230 -8.37 -14.29 -4.91
CA ARG A 230 -7.78 -15.24 -3.97
C ARG A 230 -8.29 -14.94 -2.56
N CYS A 231 -8.77 -15.96 -1.89
CA CYS A 231 -9.22 -15.91 -0.51
C CYS A 231 -8.72 -17.12 0.26
N ILE A 232 -8.87 -17.08 1.57
CA ILE A 232 -8.69 -18.25 2.43
C ILE A 232 -10.05 -18.67 2.93
N SER A 233 -10.36 -19.95 2.80
CA SER A 233 -11.58 -20.53 3.33
C SER A 233 -11.25 -21.46 4.50
N PHE A 234 -12.05 -21.37 5.55
CA PHE A 234 -11.96 -22.21 6.74
C PHE A 234 -13.23 -23.05 6.88
N PRO A 235 -13.10 -24.35 7.22
CA PRO A 235 -14.26 -25.18 7.53
C PRO A 235 -15.06 -24.61 8.71
N PHE A 236 -16.35 -24.33 8.48
CA PHE A 236 -17.22 -23.75 9.51
C PHE A 236 -18.28 -24.75 9.98
N ASN A 237 -19.14 -25.19 9.07
CA ASN A 237 -20.15 -26.23 9.31
C ASN A 237 -20.47 -26.99 8.01
N GLN A 238 -21.54 -27.79 7.99
CA GLN A 238 -21.91 -28.61 6.82
C GLN A 238 -22.40 -27.80 5.61
N THR A 239 -22.85 -26.57 5.79
CA THR A 239 -23.45 -25.73 4.74
C THR A 239 -22.60 -24.53 4.38
N CYS A 240 -21.69 -24.11 5.27
CA CYS A 240 -21.00 -22.84 5.22
C CYS A 240 -19.50 -22.96 5.52
N LYS A 241 -18.76 -21.96 5.06
CA LYS A 241 -17.34 -21.73 5.34
C LYS A 241 -17.15 -20.30 5.84
N VAL A 242 -16.11 -20.07 6.62
CA VAL A 242 -15.65 -18.71 6.90
C VAL A 242 -14.61 -18.35 5.86
N VAL A 243 -14.72 -17.15 5.29
CA VAL A 243 -13.87 -16.69 4.20
C VAL A 243 -13.16 -15.41 4.61
N LEU A 244 -11.84 -15.41 4.50
CA LEU A 244 -10.99 -14.25 4.67
C LEU A 244 -10.51 -13.77 3.29
N TYR A 245 -10.83 -12.54 2.92
CA TYR A 245 -10.51 -11.97 1.61
C TYR A 245 -10.26 -10.47 1.69
N ASN A 246 -9.56 -9.94 0.70
CA ASN A 246 -9.30 -8.50 0.58
C ASN A 246 -10.10 -7.86 -0.55
N ILE A 247 -10.39 -6.58 -0.38
CA ILE A 247 -10.99 -5.70 -1.36
C ILE A 247 -10.10 -4.48 -1.46
N ARG A 248 -9.66 -4.14 -2.67
CA ARG A 248 -9.05 -2.84 -2.96
C ARG A 248 -10.13 -1.93 -3.53
N ASP A 249 -10.30 -0.77 -2.90
CA ASP A 249 -11.12 0.29 -3.45
C ASP A 249 -10.33 1.01 -4.54
N GLU A 250 -10.56 0.66 -5.80
CA GLU A 250 -9.84 1.17 -6.99
C GLU A 250 -9.64 2.70 -7.03
N PRO A 251 -10.56 3.56 -6.55
CA PRO A 251 -10.34 5.02 -6.54
C PRO A 251 -9.38 5.51 -5.45
N SER A 252 -9.24 4.77 -4.35
CA SER A 252 -8.51 5.22 -3.15
C SER A 252 -7.26 4.41 -2.85
N GLY A 253 -7.12 3.22 -3.45
CA GLY A 253 -6.09 2.25 -3.10
C GLY A 253 -6.24 1.65 -1.70
N ASN A 254 -7.31 2.00 -0.97
CA ASN A 254 -7.53 1.49 0.38
C ASN A 254 -7.79 -0.01 0.34
N LEU A 255 -7.03 -0.74 1.15
CA LEU A 255 -7.21 -2.16 1.36
C LEU A 255 -8.21 -2.40 2.51
N THR A 256 -9.28 -3.10 2.19
CA THR A 256 -10.27 -3.57 3.16
C THR A 256 -10.19 -5.09 3.25
N THR A 257 -9.95 -5.62 4.44
CA THR A 257 -9.98 -7.05 4.71
C THR A 257 -11.34 -7.44 5.27
N LYS A 258 -11.90 -8.56 4.82
CA LYS A 258 -13.20 -9.07 5.27
C LYS A 258 -13.10 -10.51 5.72
N LEU A 259 -13.74 -10.79 6.84
CA LEU A 259 -13.99 -12.12 7.37
C LEU A 259 -15.50 -12.37 7.34
N GLU A 260 -15.96 -13.36 6.60
CA GLU A 260 -17.38 -13.54 6.28
C GLU A 260 -17.82 -15.00 6.32
N VAL A 261 -18.99 -15.26 6.90
CA VAL A 261 -19.63 -16.59 6.86
C VAL A 261 -20.42 -16.72 5.56
N MET A 262 -19.99 -17.61 4.67
CA MET A 262 -20.57 -17.81 3.33
C MET A 262 -21.03 -19.26 3.11
N PRO A 263 -22.06 -19.49 2.30
CA PRO A 263 -22.41 -20.83 1.81
C PRO A 263 -21.24 -21.48 1.04
N ILE A 264 -21.10 -22.81 1.12
CA ILE A 264 -20.00 -23.55 0.47
C ILE A 264 -19.91 -23.29 -1.03
N GLY A 265 -21.04 -23.12 -1.73
CA GLY A 265 -21.09 -22.84 -3.18
C GLY A 265 -20.62 -21.44 -3.60
N SER A 266 -20.29 -20.57 -2.64
CA SER A 266 -19.82 -19.19 -2.91
C SER A 266 -18.35 -19.14 -3.32
N ILE A 267 -17.65 -20.28 -3.28
CA ILE A 267 -16.21 -20.38 -3.45
C ILE A 267 -15.92 -21.47 -4.47
N GLY A 268 -15.04 -21.18 -5.43
CA GLY A 268 -14.50 -22.15 -6.39
C GLY A 268 -13.12 -22.67 -5.98
N GLU A 269 -12.77 -23.86 -6.46
CA GLU A 269 -11.38 -24.31 -6.48
C GLU A 269 -10.63 -23.48 -7.51
N GLY A 270 -9.44 -23.01 -7.15
CA GLY A 270 -8.65 -22.15 -8.01
C GLY A 270 -8.17 -22.83 -9.27
N PRO A 271 -7.80 -22.05 -10.31
CA PRO A 271 -7.04 -22.60 -11.40
C PRO A 271 -5.75 -23.21 -10.85
N LEU A 272 -5.48 -24.46 -11.25
CA LEU A 272 -4.27 -25.25 -10.95
C LEU A 272 -2.95 -24.47 -11.16
N PHE A 273 -2.99 -23.39 -11.95
CA PHE A 273 -1.86 -22.53 -12.29
C PHE A 273 -1.25 -21.75 -11.11
N ASP A 274 -1.99 -21.45 -10.05
CA ASP A 274 -1.45 -20.65 -8.93
C ASP A 274 -0.53 -21.44 -7.98
N PHE A 275 -0.65 -22.77 -7.94
CA PHE A 275 0.28 -23.63 -7.21
C PHE A 275 1.64 -23.73 -7.93
N LEU A 276 1.61 -23.73 -9.26
CA LEU A 276 2.81 -23.77 -10.09
C LEU A 276 3.57 -22.43 -10.04
N THR A 277 2.88 -21.30 -10.10
CA THR A 277 3.55 -19.98 -10.05
C THR A 277 4.21 -19.69 -8.71
N PHE A 278 3.58 -20.06 -7.58
CA PHE A 278 4.17 -19.93 -6.24
C PHE A 278 5.39 -20.86 -6.05
N TRP A 279 5.29 -22.11 -6.50
CA TRP A 279 6.40 -23.08 -6.38
C TRP A 279 7.59 -22.72 -7.29
N GLU A 280 7.33 -22.25 -8.51
CA GLU A 280 8.37 -21.83 -9.46
C GLU A 280 9.11 -20.56 -8.98
N THR A 281 8.41 -19.58 -8.40
CA THR A 281 9.06 -18.36 -7.85
C THR A 281 9.90 -18.65 -6.61
N PHE A 282 9.44 -19.53 -5.70
CA PHE A 282 10.20 -19.85 -4.48
C PHE A 282 11.42 -20.76 -4.74
N ARG A 283 11.37 -21.67 -5.72
CA ARG A 283 12.53 -22.50 -6.08
C ARG A 283 13.57 -21.74 -6.92
N ALA A 284 13.14 -20.84 -7.80
CA ALA A 284 14.05 -20.12 -8.67
C ALA A 284 14.86 -19.05 -7.92
N PHE A 285 14.32 -18.43 -6.87
CA PHE A 285 14.99 -17.33 -6.19
C PHE A 285 16.35 -17.67 -5.54
N PRO A 286 16.50 -18.77 -4.78
CA PRO A 286 17.79 -19.16 -4.22
C PRO A 286 18.76 -19.68 -5.30
N ILE A 287 18.25 -20.30 -6.37
CA ILE A 287 19.10 -20.82 -7.46
C ILE A 287 19.61 -19.66 -8.33
N LEU A 288 18.75 -18.71 -8.67
CA LEU A 288 19.11 -17.53 -9.46
C LEU A 288 20.10 -16.64 -8.69
N SER A 289 19.92 -16.47 -7.37
CA SER A 289 20.87 -15.71 -6.55
C SER A 289 22.23 -16.42 -6.46
N GLN A 290 22.25 -17.74 -6.32
CA GLN A 290 23.49 -18.52 -6.37
C GLN A 290 24.20 -18.43 -7.73
N ILE A 291 23.46 -18.49 -8.84
CA ILE A 291 24.01 -18.32 -10.19
C ILE A 291 24.60 -16.91 -10.35
N LEU A 292 23.92 -15.87 -9.87
CA LEU A 292 24.40 -14.49 -9.96
C LEU A 292 25.71 -14.27 -9.17
N ILE A 293 25.83 -14.91 -8.00
CA ILE A 293 27.05 -14.90 -7.19
C ILE A 293 28.19 -15.61 -7.93
N ILE A 294 27.94 -16.78 -8.52
CA ILE A 294 28.94 -17.53 -9.29
C ILE A 294 29.43 -16.72 -10.50
N VAL A 295 28.51 -16.12 -11.27
CA VAL A 295 28.85 -15.27 -12.41
C VAL A 295 29.69 -14.07 -11.97
N SER A 296 29.32 -13.42 -10.87
CA SER A 296 30.09 -12.31 -10.31
C SER A 296 31.51 -12.73 -9.90
N PHE A 297 31.65 -13.91 -9.30
CA PHE A 297 32.94 -14.46 -8.89
C PHE A 297 33.83 -14.82 -10.09
N LEU A 298 33.26 -15.42 -11.14
CA LEU A 298 33.97 -15.73 -12.39
C LEU A 298 34.46 -14.45 -13.10
N MET A 299 33.63 -13.41 -13.14
CA MET A 299 34.03 -12.11 -13.69
C MET A 299 35.19 -11.48 -12.91
N LEU A 300 35.18 -11.60 -11.58
CA LEU A 300 36.29 -11.12 -10.74
C LEU A 300 37.60 -11.88 -11.01
N ILE A 301 37.54 -13.21 -11.13
CA ILE A 301 38.72 -14.03 -11.49
C ILE A 301 39.26 -13.62 -12.86
N PHE A 302 38.38 -13.42 -13.84
CA PHE A 302 38.78 -12.99 -15.17
C PHE A 302 39.50 -11.64 -15.14
N ILE A 303 38.98 -10.67 -14.39
CA ILE A 303 39.63 -9.35 -14.20
C ILE A 303 41.01 -9.51 -13.54
N LEU A 304 41.12 -10.34 -12.50
CA LEU A 304 42.39 -10.57 -11.81
C LEU A 304 43.43 -11.25 -12.72
N LEU A 305 43.02 -12.23 -13.53
CA LEU A 305 43.89 -12.85 -14.54
C LEU A 305 44.35 -11.84 -15.59
N LEU A 306 43.46 -10.95 -16.03
CA LEU A 306 43.78 -9.93 -17.02
C LEU A 306 44.79 -8.93 -16.44
N LEU A 307 44.61 -8.50 -15.19
CA LEU A 307 45.56 -7.67 -14.46
C LEU A 307 46.91 -8.37 -14.26
N PHE A 308 46.90 -9.68 -13.96
CA PHE A 308 48.12 -10.49 -13.83
C PHE A 308 48.87 -10.61 -15.16
N CYS A 309 48.15 -10.82 -16.27
CA CYS A 309 48.76 -10.85 -17.60
C CYS A 309 49.37 -9.48 -17.97
N ILE A 310 48.69 -8.38 -17.64
CA ILE A 310 49.21 -7.02 -17.85
C ILE A 310 50.48 -6.80 -17.02
N SER A 311 50.47 -7.15 -15.74
CA SER A 311 51.62 -6.94 -14.85
C SER A 311 52.82 -7.81 -15.25
N PHE A 312 52.59 -9.09 -15.60
CA PHE A 312 53.63 -9.98 -16.09
C PHE A 312 54.25 -9.46 -17.40
N LYS A 313 53.43 -8.92 -18.31
CA LYS A 313 53.90 -8.31 -19.55
C LYS A 313 54.69 -7.02 -19.30
N PHE A 314 54.30 -6.22 -18.31
CA PHE A 314 55.09 -5.06 -17.87
C PHE A 314 56.45 -5.46 -17.31
N ILE A 315 56.53 -6.55 -16.53
CA ILE A 315 57.79 -7.08 -16.01
C ILE A 315 58.68 -7.59 -17.15
N LEU A 316 58.11 -8.28 -18.14
CA LEU A 316 58.82 -8.75 -19.34
C LEU A 316 59.31 -7.60 -20.23
N LEU A 317 58.50 -6.55 -20.38
CA LEU A 317 58.88 -5.32 -21.10
C LEU A 317 59.96 -4.54 -20.35
N ALA A 318 59.88 -4.45 -19.02
CA ALA A 318 60.91 -3.84 -18.19
C ALA A 318 62.24 -4.62 -18.26
N GLY A 319 62.19 -5.96 -18.33
CA GLY A 319 63.36 -6.81 -18.55
C GLY A 319 63.99 -6.63 -19.94
N ASN A 320 63.20 -6.35 -20.98
CA ASN A 320 63.68 -6.14 -22.35
C ASN A 320 64.10 -4.69 -22.66
N LEU A 321 63.73 -3.71 -21.82
CA LEU A 321 64.16 -2.31 -21.96
C LEU A 321 65.64 -2.06 -21.58
N SER A 322 66.39 -3.11 -21.19
CA SER A 322 67.85 -3.07 -21.02
C SER A 322 68.64 -3.12 -22.36
N LYS A 323 67.97 -3.36 -23.50
CA LYS A 323 68.62 -3.28 -24.82
C LYS A 323 68.11 -2.08 -25.60
N ASN A 324 68.94 -1.04 -25.64
CA ASN A 324 68.79 0.17 -26.46
C ASN A 324 68.40 -0.16 -27.91
N LYS A 325 67.11 -0.05 -28.23
CA LYS A 325 66.66 0.10 -29.61
C LYS A 325 65.61 1.22 -29.63
N MET A 326 66.01 2.37 -30.19
CA MET A 326 65.13 3.52 -30.38
C MET A 326 63.98 3.12 -31.29
N ASP A 327 62.79 2.97 -30.72
CA ASP A 327 61.55 2.71 -31.45
C ASP A 327 61.05 4.02 -32.08
N ARG A 328 61.11 4.13 -33.42
CA ARG A 328 60.63 5.29 -34.17
C ARG A 328 59.59 4.82 -35.17
N ARG A 329 58.31 5.13 -34.90
CA ARG A 329 57.25 5.02 -35.93
C ARG A 329 57.56 5.97 -37.08
N CYS A 330 57.52 5.46 -38.31
CA CYS A 330 57.79 6.21 -39.52
C CYS A 330 56.79 5.83 -40.61
N ALA A 331 56.56 6.75 -41.56
CA ALA A 331 55.81 6.50 -42.79
C ALA A 331 56.78 6.64 -43.96
N SER A 332 56.82 5.66 -44.86
CA SER A 332 57.68 5.67 -46.04
C SER A 332 56.86 5.71 -47.34
N PHE A 333 57.35 6.45 -48.32
CA PHE A 333 56.76 6.59 -49.65
C PHE A 333 57.83 6.31 -50.71
N PRO A 334 57.67 5.32 -51.61
CA PRO A 334 58.66 5.07 -52.65
C PRO A 334 58.72 6.26 -53.61
N ILE A 335 59.91 6.83 -53.83
CA ILE A 335 60.11 7.91 -54.81
C ILE A 335 60.51 7.31 -56.17
N ASN A 336 61.35 6.27 -56.16
CA ASN A 336 61.76 5.55 -57.35
C ASN A 336 62.09 4.09 -56.99
N GLN A 337 62.63 3.32 -57.95
CA GLN A 337 62.90 1.89 -57.76
C GLN A 337 64.00 1.58 -56.72
N THR A 338 64.80 2.58 -56.32
CA THR A 338 65.94 2.38 -55.40
C THR A 338 65.83 3.17 -54.10
N SER A 339 64.85 4.07 -53.96
CA SER A 339 64.79 5.00 -52.83
C SER A 339 63.35 5.32 -52.39
N GLU A 340 63.19 5.50 -51.08
CA GLU A 340 61.95 5.87 -50.40
C GLU A 340 62.14 7.14 -49.58
N LEU A 341 61.11 7.98 -49.52
CA LEU A 341 61.02 9.13 -48.63
C LEU A 341 60.43 8.70 -47.31
N VAL A 342 61.19 8.82 -46.23
CA VAL A 342 60.77 8.42 -44.88
C VAL A 342 60.48 9.65 -44.04
N LEU A 343 59.25 9.77 -43.57
CA LEU A 343 58.81 10.74 -42.58
C LEU A 343 58.81 10.07 -41.20
N TYR A 344 59.60 10.61 -40.27
CA TYR A 344 59.60 10.09 -38.91
C TYR A 344 59.74 11.18 -37.86
N ARG A 345 59.22 10.89 -36.67
CA ARG A 345 59.24 11.83 -35.55
C ARG A 345 60.44 11.58 -34.67
N ILE A 346 61.26 12.60 -34.48
CA ILE A 346 62.39 12.57 -33.55
C ILE A 346 61.95 13.21 -32.24
N ARG A 347 62.25 12.52 -31.13
CA ARG A 347 62.23 13.08 -29.78
C ARG A 347 63.68 13.31 -29.37
N ASP A 348 64.09 14.57 -29.27
CA ASP A 348 65.34 14.92 -28.60
C ASP A 348 65.06 14.89 -27.09
N ARG A 349 65.86 14.16 -26.30
CA ARG A 349 65.88 14.36 -24.84
C ARG A 349 66.96 15.39 -24.51
N PRO A 350 66.75 16.30 -23.54
CA PRO A 350 65.76 16.25 -22.44
C PRO A 350 64.56 17.20 -22.58
N ILE A 351 64.45 17.95 -23.68
CA ILE A 351 63.39 18.94 -23.88
C ILE A 351 62.37 18.34 -24.85
N TRP A 352 61.10 18.19 -24.45
CA TRP A 352 60.01 17.50 -25.17
C TRP A 352 59.59 18.11 -26.53
N ASN A 353 60.50 18.78 -27.24
CA ASN A 353 60.29 19.25 -28.59
C ASN A 353 60.25 18.07 -29.56
N LYS A 354 59.08 17.90 -30.20
CA LYS A 354 58.87 16.91 -31.25
C LYS A 354 59.21 17.56 -32.59
N ARG A 355 60.25 17.09 -33.25
CA ARG A 355 60.57 17.49 -34.63
C ARG A 355 60.19 16.37 -35.59
N ILE A 356 59.64 16.74 -36.72
CA ILE A 356 59.36 15.81 -37.81
C ILE A 356 60.50 15.98 -38.81
N LYS A 357 61.17 14.87 -39.14
CA LYS A 357 62.24 14.85 -40.15
C LYS A 357 61.76 14.02 -41.34
N LEU A 358 62.05 14.53 -42.52
CA LEU A 358 61.80 13.88 -43.80
C LEU A 358 63.17 13.59 -44.42
N GLU A 359 63.42 12.35 -44.82
CA GLU A 359 64.73 11.92 -45.33
C GLU A 359 64.56 10.90 -46.44
N VAL A 360 65.37 10.99 -47.49
CA VAL A 360 65.39 10.00 -48.57
C VAL A 360 66.34 8.88 -48.18
N MET A 361 65.85 7.66 -48.16
CA MET A 361 66.59 6.45 -47.78
C MET A 361 66.49 5.38 -48.88
N PRO A 362 67.38 4.39 -48.93
CA PRO A 362 67.23 3.25 -49.82
C PRO A 362 65.94 2.47 -49.52
N ILE A 363 65.31 1.93 -50.56
CA ILE A 363 64.03 1.22 -50.43
C ILE A 363 64.19 -0.02 -49.52
N GLY A 364 63.24 -0.21 -48.58
CA GLY A 364 63.32 -1.29 -47.59
C GLY A 364 64.08 -0.94 -46.30
N SER A 365 64.41 0.33 -46.08
CA SER A 365 65.01 0.80 -44.83
C SER A 365 63.99 0.83 -43.68
N THR A 366 62.69 0.85 -43.98
CA THR A 366 61.60 0.70 -43.00
C THR A 366 61.06 -0.73 -42.94
N GLY A 367 60.96 -1.31 -41.74
CA GLY A 367 60.40 -2.65 -41.53
C GLY A 367 58.87 -2.66 -41.46
N PRO A 368 58.21 -3.82 -41.72
CA PRO A 368 56.75 -3.92 -41.65
C PRO A 368 56.23 -3.65 -40.22
N PRO A 369 55.04 -3.04 -40.06
CA PRO A 369 54.45 -2.82 -38.75
C PRO A 369 54.27 -4.17 -38.04
N THR A 370 54.63 -4.22 -36.77
CA THR A 370 54.42 -5.44 -36.00
C THR A 370 52.95 -5.56 -35.64
N LEU A 371 52.46 -6.79 -35.42
CA LEU A 371 51.10 -7.03 -34.89
C LEU A 371 50.82 -6.23 -33.59
N PHE A 372 51.88 -5.88 -32.86
CA PHE A 372 51.80 -5.03 -31.68
C PHE A 372 51.42 -3.57 -32.01
N ASP A 373 51.94 -3.03 -33.11
CA ASP A 373 51.61 -1.67 -33.56
C ASP A 373 50.13 -1.57 -33.97
N ILE A 374 49.65 -2.59 -34.70
CA ILE A 374 48.24 -2.71 -35.11
C ILE A 374 47.33 -2.81 -33.87
N PHE A 375 47.74 -3.57 -32.86
CA PHE A 375 46.98 -3.75 -31.62
C PHE A 375 46.90 -2.46 -30.78
N ILE A 376 47.98 -1.69 -30.69
CA ILE A 376 47.99 -0.40 -29.99
C ILE A 376 47.09 0.60 -30.71
N ASP A 377 47.12 0.66 -32.03
CA ASP A 377 46.29 1.58 -32.78
C ASP A 377 44.79 1.21 -32.67
N LEU A 378 44.45 -0.08 -32.61
CA LEU A 378 43.09 -0.57 -32.30
C LEU A 378 42.64 -0.20 -30.88
N LEU A 379 43.55 -0.31 -29.90
CA LEU A 379 43.26 0.04 -28.51
C LEU A 379 43.02 1.55 -28.33
N ILE A 380 43.81 2.38 -29.01
CA ILE A 380 43.62 3.85 -29.02
C ILE A 380 42.28 4.21 -29.68
N LEU A 381 41.90 3.51 -30.76
CA LEU A 381 40.61 3.72 -31.45
C LEU A 381 39.41 3.35 -30.56
N LEU A 382 39.55 2.28 -29.75
CA LEU A 382 38.52 1.82 -28.81
C LEU A 382 38.40 2.70 -27.56
N CYS A 383 39.45 3.40 -27.16
CA CYS A 383 39.43 4.31 -26.01
C CYS A 383 38.96 5.74 -26.36
N TYR A 384 38.81 6.07 -27.65
CA TYR A 384 38.35 7.39 -28.12
C TYR A 384 36.89 7.39 -28.61
N LYS A 385 36.14 6.30 -28.37
CA LYS A 385 34.69 6.19 -28.54
C LYS A 385 34.06 5.90 -27.18
#